data_AF-A0A2L2X618-F1
#
_entry.id   AF-A0A2L2X618-F1
#
_cell.length_a   1.000
_cell.length_b   1.000
_cell.length_c   1.000
_cell.angle_alpha   90.00
_cell.angle_beta   90.00
_cell.angle_gamma   90.00
#
_symmetry.space_group_name_H-M   'P 1'
#
loop_
_entity.id
_entity.type
_entity.pdbx_description
1 polymer ?
#
loop_
_entity_poly.entity_id
_entity_poly.type
_entity_poly.pdbx_seq_one_letter_code
_entity_poly.pdbx_strand_id
1 'polypeptide(L)'
;LDGAKEVVRAISENPVKYKNVKFVPGVEASVSHTKPEDTKAPLNFELVGYSLNPFNEKLNDFFKNTRESRILASKLFIDEVNAACPGLDAKWEEAAGAWANVKKGTSDGSIWLAKDYAAGLEGADNNVLDELRNAWVLNSERAVSSGIVVTPERLFEAYRESGDRGMFGLAHPGCFPANHYSDEISDFCEKNPGTDKGLYQANRVLEHLHKSGGGLFKGCEVNYQSYGNNSGKHKWAENISNLAMKYATLKTGGMDCHGTSIFLKYQTIPDELMNLEIQEILGARQ
;
A
#
# COMPACT_ATOMS: atom_id res chain seq x y z
N LEU A 1 -7.69 -5.15 9.05
CA LEU A 1 -9.08 -5.08 9.55
C LEU A 1 -9.20 -5.20 11.08
N ASP A 2 -8.23 -5.77 11.80
CA ASP A 2 -8.35 -5.97 13.26
C ASP A 2 -8.61 -4.67 14.04
N GLY A 3 -7.90 -3.58 13.73
CA GLY A 3 -8.18 -2.27 14.32
C GLY A 3 -9.61 -1.75 14.05
N ALA A 4 -10.20 -2.07 12.88
CA ALA A 4 -11.59 -1.71 12.61
C ALA A 4 -12.57 -2.53 13.48
N LYS A 5 -12.26 -3.80 13.80
CA LYS A 5 -13.06 -4.61 14.75
C LYS A 5 -13.03 -3.97 16.14
N GLU A 6 -11.87 -3.52 16.59
CA GLU A 6 -11.68 -2.86 17.88
C GLU A 6 -12.49 -1.56 17.97
N VAL A 7 -12.44 -0.72 16.94
CA VAL A 7 -13.23 0.52 16.89
C VAL A 7 -14.73 0.24 16.91
N VAL A 8 -15.22 -0.73 16.13
CA VAL A 8 -16.64 -1.10 16.14
C VAL A 8 -17.08 -1.56 17.53
N ARG A 9 -16.28 -2.39 18.22
CA ARG A 9 -16.55 -2.82 19.60
C ARG A 9 -16.60 -1.64 20.56
N ALA A 10 -15.58 -0.77 20.54
CA ALA A 10 -15.51 0.39 21.42
C ALA A 10 -16.71 1.35 21.26
N ILE A 11 -17.14 1.60 20.02
CA ILE A 11 -18.34 2.40 19.72
C ILE A 11 -19.60 1.70 20.25
N SER A 12 -19.72 0.38 20.03
CA SER A 12 -20.90 -0.39 20.46
C SER A 12 -21.06 -0.47 21.98
N GLU A 13 -19.94 -0.53 22.71
CA GLU A 13 -19.92 -0.58 24.17
C GLU A 13 -20.17 0.81 24.80
N ASN A 14 -19.87 1.90 24.08
CA ASN A 14 -19.97 3.27 24.58
C ASN A 14 -20.71 4.21 23.60
N PRO A 15 -21.95 3.90 23.18
CA PRO A 15 -22.61 4.61 22.08
C PRO A 15 -22.90 6.07 22.40
N VAL A 16 -23.17 6.41 23.68
CA VAL A 16 -23.41 7.79 24.12
C VAL A 16 -22.14 8.64 23.98
N LYS A 17 -20.98 8.08 24.33
CA LYS A 17 -19.67 8.75 24.21
C LYS A 17 -19.34 9.05 22.75
N TYR A 18 -19.61 8.10 21.85
CA TYR A 18 -19.23 8.18 20.44
C TYR A 18 -20.36 8.63 19.50
N LYS A 19 -21.47 9.17 20.02
CA LYS A 19 -22.67 9.54 19.22
C LYS A 19 -22.39 10.48 18.04
N ASN A 20 -21.34 11.29 18.14
CA ASN A 20 -20.95 12.27 17.13
C ASN A 20 -19.86 11.75 16.17
N VAL A 21 -19.33 10.54 16.39
CA VAL A 21 -18.32 9.94 15.51
C VAL A 21 -19.03 9.18 14.39
N LYS A 22 -18.66 9.48 13.15
CA LYS A 22 -19.04 8.69 11.98
C LYS A 22 -17.84 7.85 11.59
N PHE A 23 -17.98 6.53 11.72
CA PHE A 23 -16.90 5.58 11.45
C PHE A 23 -17.22 4.77 10.19
N VAL A 24 -16.25 4.68 9.29
CA VAL A 24 -16.30 3.83 8.09
C VAL A 24 -15.18 2.80 8.23
N PRO A 25 -15.49 1.52 8.45
CA PRO A 25 -14.47 0.48 8.51
C PRO A 25 -13.81 0.31 7.15
N GLY A 26 -12.49 0.14 7.17
CA GLY A 26 -11.70 0.03 5.96
C GLY A 26 -10.35 -0.65 6.19
N VAL A 27 -9.63 -0.82 5.09
CA VAL A 27 -8.27 -1.35 5.06
C VAL A 27 -7.54 -0.71 3.90
N GLU A 28 -6.24 -0.49 4.08
CA GLU A 28 -5.35 -0.21 2.97
C GLU A 28 -4.69 -1.53 2.56
N ALA A 29 -4.95 -1.97 1.32
CA ALA A 29 -4.46 -3.23 0.78
C ALA A 29 -3.37 -2.96 -0.25
N SER A 30 -2.13 -3.38 0.04
CA SER A 30 -1.04 -3.32 -0.93
C SER A 30 -1.31 -4.31 -2.07
N VAL A 31 -1.32 -3.79 -3.29
CA VAL A 31 -1.47 -4.57 -4.53
C VAL A 31 -0.42 -4.11 -5.54
N SER A 32 -0.24 -4.90 -6.60
CA SER A 32 0.65 -4.50 -7.70
C SER A 32 0.00 -4.70 -9.04
N HIS A 33 0.25 -3.76 -9.94
CA HIS A 33 -0.03 -3.91 -11.35
C HIS A 33 1.17 -4.60 -12.01
N THR A 34 0.93 -5.73 -12.66
CA THR A 34 2.00 -6.63 -13.14
C THR A 34 1.88 -6.92 -14.64
N LYS A 35 1.16 -6.07 -15.38
CA LYS A 35 0.93 -6.24 -16.81
C LYS A 35 2.19 -5.86 -17.61
N PRO A 36 2.85 -6.79 -18.32
CA PRO A 36 4.10 -6.51 -19.03
C PRO A 36 4.00 -5.40 -20.07
N GLU A 37 2.82 -5.24 -20.69
CA GLU A 37 2.53 -4.16 -21.64
C GLU A 37 2.56 -2.77 -21.00
N ASP A 38 2.38 -2.68 -19.68
CA ASP A 38 2.28 -1.41 -18.95
C ASP A 38 3.47 -1.18 -18.00
N THR A 39 4.14 -2.26 -17.55
CA THR A 39 5.26 -2.15 -16.62
C THR A 39 6.33 -3.24 -16.77
N LYS A 40 7.60 -2.88 -16.53
CA LYS A 40 8.75 -3.82 -16.58
C LYS A 40 8.89 -4.70 -15.34
N ALA A 41 8.31 -4.27 -14.23
CA ALA A 41 8.38 -4.93 -12.93
C ALA A 41 7.11 -4.59 -12.15
N PRO A 42 6.70 -5.38 -11.14
CA PRO A 42 5.52 -5.08 -10.34
C PRO A 42 5.48 -3.61 -9.89
N LEU A 43 4.41 -2.91 -10.28
CA LEU A 43 4.15 -1.54 -9.90
C LEU A 43 3.25 -1.56 -8.67
N ASN A 44 3.84 -1.36 -7.49
CA ASN A 44 3.15 -1.41 -6.21
C ASN A 44 2.35 -0.13 -5.96
N PHE A 45 1.15 -0.28 -5.41
CA PHE A 45 0.28 0.79 -4.92
C PHE A 45 -0.75 0.21 -3.96
N GLU A 46 -1.49 1.06 -3.27
CA GLU A 46 -2.52 0.62 -2.35
C GLU A 46 -3.93 0.88 -2.87
N LEU A 47 -4.84 -0.03 -2.52
CA LEU A 47 -6.27 0.20 -2.62
C LEU A 47 -6.84 0.40 -1.22
N VAL A 48 -7.57 1.50 -1.02
CA VAL A 48 -8.36 1.73 0.19
C VAL A 48 -9.72 1.05 0.03
N GLY A 49 -9.99 0.08 0.88
CA GLY A 49 -11.33 -0.49 1.06
C GLY A 49 -12.17 0.37 2.00
N TYR A 50 -13.40 0.67 1.60
CA TYR A 50 -14.37 1.48 2.33
C TYR A 50 -15.62 0.66 2.63
N SER A 51 -16.17 0.85 3.83
CA SER A 51 -17.38 0.17 4.31
C SER A 51 -17.26 -1.35 4.26
N LEU A 52 -16.06 -1.85 4.57
CA LEU A 52 -15.81 -3.30 4.64
C LEU A 52 -16.36 -3.85 5.94
N ASN A 53 -17.03 -4.99 5.93
CA ASN A 53 -17.41 -5.71 7.13
C ASN A 53 -16.13 -6.27 7.80
N PRO A 54 -15.70 -5.72 8.94
CA PRO A 54 -14.45 -6.15 9.55
C PRO A 54 -14.54 -7.58 10.12
N PHE A 55 -15.74 -8.14 10.26
CA PHE A 55 -15.99 -9.51 10.74
C PHE A 55 -16.16 -10.54 9.61
N ASN A 56 -16.00 -10.15 8.33
CA ASN A 56 -16.10 -11.08 7.22
C ASN A 56 -14.94 -12.10 7.26
N GLU A 57 -15.23 -13.37 7.54
CA GLU A 57 -14.22 -14.41 7.71
C GLU A 57 -13.37 -14.62 6.45
N LYS A 58 -14.00 -14.75 5.28
CA LYS A 58 -13.30 -14.95 4.00
C LYS A 58 -12.31 -13.83 3.68
N LEU A 59 -12.72 -12.58 3.90
CA LEU A 59 -11.85 -11.43 3.68
C LEU A 59 -10.71 -11.36 4.72
N ASN A 60 -10.99 -11.71 5.97
CA ASN A 60 -9.96 -11.81 7.00
C ASN A 60 -8.94 -12.91 6.69
N ASP A 61 -9.40 -14.08 6.22
CA ASP A 61 -8.56 -15.19 5.81
C ASP A 61 -7.68 -14.82 4.61
N PHE A 62 -8.24 -14.12 3.63
CA PHE A 62 -7.46 -13.57 2.50
C PHE A 62 -6.28 -12.70 2.98
N PHE A 63 -6.54 -11.74 3.88
CA PHE A 63 -5.48 -10.88 4.42
C PHE A 63 -4.53 -11.63 5.35
N LYS A 64 -5.00 -12.64 6.09
CA LYS A 64 -4.15 -13.51 6.90
C LYS A 64 -3.19 -14.31 6.02
N ASN A 65 -3.71 -15.00 5.01
CA ASN A 65 -2.92 -15.81 4.08
C ASN A 65 -1.90 -14.94 3.33
N THR A 66 -2.28 -13.73 2.91
CA THR A 66 -1.35 -12.77 2.29
C THR A 66 -0.19 -12.41 3.23
N ARG A 67 -0.46 -12.13 4.51
CA ARG A 67 0.58 -11.84 5.51
C ARG A 67 1.49 -13.04 5.75
N GLU A 68 0.92 -14.24 5.85
CA GLU A 68 1.67 -15.49 6.04
C GLU A 68 2.59 -15.79 4.85
N SER A 69 2.11 -15.59 3.62
CA SER A 69 2.94 -15.71 2.41
C SER A 69 4.11 -14.72 2.41
N ARG A 70 3.89 -13.46 2.79
CA ARG A 70 4.96 -12.46 2.90
C ARG A 70 6.00 -12.83 3.95
N ILE A 71 5.56 -13.31 5.12
CA ILE A 71 6.47 -13.80 6.17
C ILE A 71 7.30 -14.98 5.67
N LEU A 72 6.65 -15.96 5.01
CA LEU A 72 7.36 -17.11 4.44
C LEU A 72 8.39 -16.68 3.39
N ALA A 73 8.01 -15.77 2.50
CA ALA A 73 8.91 -15.24 1.48
C ALA A 73 10.12 -14.51 2.09
N SER A 74 9.91 -13.70 3.14
CA SER A 74 11.02 -13.05 3.84
C SER A 74 11.97 -14.04 4.53
N LYS A 75 11.46 -15.15 5.08
CA LYS A 75 12.31 -16.22 5.64
C LYS A 75 13.17 -16.88 4.56
N LEU A 76 12.54 -17.28 3.45
CA LEU A 76 13.24 -17.89 2.32
C LEU A 76 14.27 -16.93 1.72
N PHE A 77 13.98 -15.63 1.68
CA PHE A 77 14.94 -14.63 1.26
C PHE A 77 16.17 -14.58 2.18
N ILE A 78 15.99 -14.61 3.51
CA ILE A 78 17.11 -14.68 4.47
C ILE A 78 17.94 -15.96 4.28
N ASP A 79 17.29 -17.09 4.02
CA ASP A 79 18.00 -18.35 3.71
C ASP A 79 18.86 -18.21 2.45
N GLU A 80 18.34 -17.58 1.39
CA GLU A 80 19.09 -17.28 0.16
C GLU A 80 20.24 -16.30 0.39
N VAL A 81 20.06 -15.30 1.26
CA VAL A 81 21.12 -14.38 1.66
C VAL A 81 22.27 -15.14 2.32
N ASN A 82 21.98 -16.01 3.29
CA ASN A 82 23.00 -16.80 3.98
C ASN A 82 23.75 -17.76 3.03
N ALA A 83 23.04 -18.30 2.04
CA ALA A 83 23.66 -19.14 1.02
C ALA A 83 24.57 -18.35 0.06
N ALA A 84 24.17 -17.12 -0.31
CA ALA A 84 24.91 -16.28 -1.26
C ALA A 84 26.06 -15.49 -0.61
N CYS A 85 25.99 -15.23 0.70
CA CYS A 85 27.01 -14.53 1.47
C CYS A 85 27.51 -15.43 2.62
N PRO A 86 28.41 -16.41 2.34
CA PRO A 86 28.93 -17.31 3.37
C PRO A 86 29.59 -16.54 4.51
N GLY A 87 29.01 -16.63 5.72
CA GLY A 87 29.50 -15.95 6.92
C GLY A 87 28.62 -14.80 7.42
N LEU A 88 27.60 -14.38 6.66
CA LEU A 88 26.72 -13.27 7.02
C LEU A 88 25.74 -13.55 8.19
N ASP A 89 25.62 -14.81 8.65
CA ASP A 89 24.78 -15.30 9.78
C ASP A 89 23.48 -14.50 10.04
N ALA A 90 22.74 -14.20 8.96
CA ALA A 90 21.51 -13.41 9.04
C ALA A 90 20.38 -14.24 9.65
N LYS A 91 19.67 -13.67 10.64
CA LYS A 91 18.63 -14.40 11.40
C LYS A 91 17.26 -13.79 11.18
N TRP A 92 16.29 -14.64 10.91
CA TRP A 92 14.90 -14.23 10.74
C TRP A 92 14.36 -13.49 11.98
N GLU A 93 14.67 -13.96 13.18
CA GLU A 93 14.18 -13.37 14.43
C GLU A 93 14.66 -11.92 14.61
N GLU A 94 15.88 -11.63 14.18
CA GLU A 94 16.46 -10.29 14.21
C GLU A 94 15.85 -9.39 13.12
N ALA A 95 15.70 -9.91 11.90
CA ALA A 95 15.02 -9.20 10.81
C ALA A 95 13.56 -8.82 11.17
N ALA A 96 12.83 -9.76 11.78
CA ALA A 96 11.48 -9.54 12.28
C ALA A 96 11.46 -8.61 13.51
N GLY A 97 12.53 -8.59 14.30
CA GLY A 97 12.71 -7.65 15.42
C GLY A 97 12.92 -6.21 14.96
N ALA A 98 13.63 -6.02 13.84
CA ALA A 98 13.96 -4.70 13.29
C ALA A 98 12.74 -3.96 12.72
N TRP A 99 11.82 -4.69 12.08
CA TRP A 99 10.70 -4.07 11.35
C TRP A 99 9.36 -4.75 11.62
N ALA A 100 8.39 -3.99 12.15
CA ALA A 100 7.03 -4.48 12.39
C ALA A 100 6.35 -5.00 11.10
N ASN A 101 6.62 -4.38 9.95
CA ASN A 101 6.06 -4.78 8.66
C ASN A 101 6.60 -6.14 8.18
N VAL A 102 7.87 -6.44 8.46
CA VAL A 102 8.47 -7.77 8.19
C VAL A 102 7.84 -8.80 9.11
N LYS A 103 7.80 -8.53 10.41
CA LYS A 103 7.21 -9.43 11.41
C LYS A 103 5.75 -9.79 11.14
N LYS A 104 4.96 -8.81 10.69
CA LYS A 104 3.51 -8.94 10.50
C LYS A 104 3.12 -9.24 9.05
N GLY A 105 4.06 -9.20 8.09
CA GLY A 105 3.78 -9.38 6.66
C GLY A 105 2.80 -8.34 6.08
N THR A 106 2.72 -7.14 6.66
CA THR A 106 1.67 -6.15 6.34
C THR A 106 1.90 -5.42 5.02
N SER A 107 3.13 -5.43 4.49
CA SER A 107 3.50 -4.74 3.26
C SER A 107 4.22 -5.69 2.29
N ASP A 108 4.01 -5.46 0.99
CA ASP A 108 4.79 -6.03 -0.12
C ASP A 108 6.26 -5.53 -0.14
N GLY A 109 6.57 -4.49 0.63
CA GLY A 109 7.93 -4.02 0.95
C GLY A 109 8.72 -4.93 1.91
N SER A 110 8.17 -6.05 2.36
CA SER A 110 8.81 -6.94 3.36
C SER A 110 10.19 -7.46 2.92
N ILE A 111 10.39 -7.78 1.64
CA ILE A 111 11.70 -8.21 1.12
C ILE A 111 12.72 -7.05 1.13
N TRP A 112 12.29 -5.83 0.83
CA TRP A 112 13.16 -4.64 0.90
C TRP A 112 13.69 -4.44 2.32
N LEU A 113 12.79 -4.53 3.32
CA LEU A 113 13.16 -4.38 4.72
C LEU A 113 14.02 -5.54 5.25
N ALA A 114 13.78 -6.76 4.78
CA ALA A 114 14.65 -7.91 5.09
C ALA A 114 16.06 -7.72 4.50
N LYS A 115 16.15 -7.17 3.28
CA LYS A 115 17.43 -6.79 2.66
C LYS A 115 18.14 -5.69 3.44
N ASP A 116 17.42 -4.66 3.89
CA ASP A 116 18.00 -3.56 4.66
C ASP A 116 18.56 -4.03 6.01
N TYR A 117 17.89 -5.00 6.66
CA TYR A 117 18.44 -5.68 7.82
C TYR A 117 19.75 -6.41 7.48
N ALA A 118 19.77 -7.26 6.44
CA ALA A 118 20.95 -8.03 6.07
C ALA A 118 22.13 -7.12 5.66
N ALA A 119 21.85 -6.00 4.98
CA ALA A 119 22.84 -5.01 4.59
C ALA A 119 23.52 -4.31 5.78
N GLY A 120 22.88 -4.32 6.96
CA GLY A 120 23.44 -3.76 8.18
C GLY A 120 24.38 -4.71 8.93
N LEU A 121 24.50 -5.97 8.50
CA LEU A 121 25.37 -6.96 9.14
C LEU A 121 26.82 -6.84 8.65
N GLU A 122 27.75 -7.22 9.51
CA GLU A 122 29.17 -7.26 9.16
C GLU A 122 29.43 -8.32 8.07
N GLY A 123 30.19 -7.94 7.04
CA GLY A 123 30.47 -8.83 5.90
C GLY A 123 29.40 -8.86 4.81
N ALA A 124 28.37 -8.00 4.89
CA ALA A 124 27.35 -7.89 3.86
C ALA A 124 27.92 -7.40 2.52
N ASP A 125 27.60 -8.10 1.42
CA ASP A 125 27.82 -7.61 0.06
C ASP A 125 26.52 -7.01 -0.49
N ASN A 126 26.44 -5.68 -0.50
CA ASN A 126 25.25 -4.97 -0.95
C ASN A 126 24.88 -5.24 -2.42
N ASN A 127 25.83 -5.57 -3.29
CA ASN A 127 25.53 -5.87 -4.68
C ASN A 127 24.79 -7.20 -4.80
N VAL A 128 25.29 -8.24 -4.11
CA VAL A 128 24.64 -9.56 -4.06
C VAL A 128 23.24 -9.45 -3.43
N LEU A 129 23.11 -8.69 -2.35
CA LEU A 129 21.83 -8.46 -1.69
C LEU A 129 20.82 -7.74 -2.60
N ASP A 130 21.28 -6.76 -3.38
CA ASP A 130 20.44 -6.03 -4.34
C ASP A 130 19.99 -6.92 -5.51
N GLU A 131 20.87 -7.78 -6.02
CA GLU A 131 20.55 -8.78 -7.05
C GLU A 131 19.50 -9.79 -6.55
N LEU A 132 19.71 -10.35 -5.36
CA LEU A 132 18.74 -11.27 -4.74
C LEU A 132 17.39 -10.59 -4.55
N ARG A 133 17.37 -9.40 -3.93
CA ARG A 133 16.12 -8.65 -3.72
C ARG A 133 15.42 -8.41 -5.06
N ASN A 134 16.15 -7.96 -6.08
CA ASN A 134 15.59 -7.72 -7.40
C ASN A 134 14.97 -8.97 -8.03
N ALA A 135 15.61 -10.13 -7.86
CA ALA A 135 15.05 -11.40 -8.32
C ALA A 135 13.70 -11.72 -7.66
N TRP A 136 13.49 -11.32 -6.41
CA TRP A 136 12.23 -11.49 -5.68
C TRP A 136 11.15 -10.47 -6.05
N VAL A 137 11.50 -9.19 -6.16
CA VAL A 137 10.51 -8.10 -6.22
C VAL A 137 10.33 -7.49 -7.61
N LEU A 138 11.30 -7.64 -8.52
CA LEU A 138 11.20 -7.12 -9.89
C LEU A 138 10.77 -8.18 -10.90
N ASN A 139 10.88 -9.47 -10.56
CA ASN A 139 10.33 -10.55 -11.36
C ASN A 139 8.85 -10.75 -11.03
N SER A 140 7.95 -10.34 -11.93
CA SER A 140 6.50 -10.44 -11.74
C SER A 140 6.00 -11.86 -11.44
N GLU A 141 6.54 -12.87 -12.13
CA GLU A 141 6.13 -14.27 -11.94
C GLU A 141 6.47 -14.75 -10.53
N ARG A 142 7.70 -14.49 -10.09
CA ARG A 142 8.16 -14.86 -8.74
C ARG A 142 7.42 -14.07 -7.66
N ALA A 143 7.26 -12.77 -7.85
CA ALA A 143 6.59 -11.90 -6.87
C ALA A 143 5.12 -12.32 -6.64
N VAL A 144 4.41 -12.70 -7.71
CA VAL A 144 3.01 -13.17 -7.64
C VAL A 144 2.91 -14.59 -7.09
N SER A 145 3.75 -15.51 -7.57
CA SER A 145 3.70 -16.93 -7.15
C SER A 145 4.13 -17.14 -5.70
N SER A 146 5.07 -16.35 -5.19
CA SER A 146 5.45 -16.35 -3.77
C SER A 146 4.40 -15.73 -2.84
N GLY A 147 3.43 -15.00 -3.38
CA GLY A 147 2.40 -14.30 -2.61
C GLY A 147 2.90 -13.04 -1.88
N ILE A 148 4.10 -12.53 -2.21
CA ILE A 148 4.53 -11.20 -1.76
C ILE A 148 3.57 -10.14 -2.32
N VAL A 149 3.34 -10.25 -3.63
CA VAL A 149 2.50 -9.36 -4.41
C VAL A 149 1.10 -9.96 -4.55
N VAL A 150 0.10 -9.11 -4.35
CA VAL A 150 -1.30 -9.39 -4.63
C VAL A 150 -1.71 -8.54 -5.84
N THR A 151 -2.35 -9.12 -6.85
CA THR A 151 -2.88 -8.34 -7.97
C THR A 151 -4.26 -7.78 -7.64
N PRO A 152 -4.71 -6.69 -8.29
CA PRO A 152 -6.08 -6.18 -8.14
C PRO A 152 -7.14 -7.25 -8.37
N GLU A 153 -6.96 -8.13 -9.36
CA GLU A 153 -7.90 -9.21 -9.67
C GLU A 153 -8.07 -10.17 -8.50
N ARG A 154 -6.95 -10.62 -7.88
CA ARG A 154 -7.00 -11.53 -6.74
C ARG A 154 -7.72 -10.91 -5.54
N LEU A 155 -7.47 -9.63 -5.27
CA LEU A 155 -8.16 -8.92 -4.19
C LEU A 155 -9.66 -8.76 -4.50
N PHE A 156 -10.01 -8.32 -5.72
CA PHE A 156 -11.41 -8.13 -6.11
C PHE A 156 -12.18 -9.45 -6.14
N GLU A 157 -11.58 -10.53 -6.61
CA GLU A 157 -12.17 -11.87 -6.60
C GLU A 157 -12.43 -12.35 -5.18
N ALA A 158 -11.42 -12.34 -4.31
CA ALA A 158 -11.57 -12.71 -2.89
C ALA A 158 -12.66 -11.87 -2.20
N TYR A 159 -12.76 -10.59 -2.56
CA TYR A 159 -13.80 -9.72 -2.05
C TYR A 159 -15.21 -10.10 -2.55
N ARG A 160 -15.38 -10.40 -3.84
CA ARG A 160 -16.67 -10.87 -4.38
C ARG A 160 -17.12 -12.16 -3.70
N GLU A 161 -16.21 -13.10 -3.54
CA GLU A 161 -16.46 -14.39 -2.88
C GLU A 161 -16.83 -14.23 -1.40
N SER A 162 -16.37 -13.15 -0.77
CA SER A 162 -16.68 -12.80 0.61
C SER A 162 -18.17 -12.46 0.82
N GLY A 163 -18.87 -12.01 -0.22
CA GLY A 163 -20.27 -11.57 -0.15
C GLY A 163 -20.49 -10.19 0.51
N ASP A 164 -19.42 -9.46 0.80
CA ASP A 164 -19.47 -8.12 1.40
C ASP A 164 -19.90 -7.03 0.39
N ARG A 165 -20.23 -5.82 0.87
CA ARG A 165 -20.90 -4.75 0.07
C ARG A 165 -20.25 -3.36 0.13
N GLY A 166 -19.11 -3.23 0.78
CA GLY A 166 -18.17 -2.12 0.59
C GLY A 166 -17.60 -1.98 -0.82
N MET A 167 -16.65 -1.06 -0.97
CA MET A 167 -16.03 -0.68 -2.24
C MET A 167 -14.52 -0.43 -2.06
N PHE A 168 -13.79 -0.32 -3.15
CA PHE A 168 -12.38 0.06 -3.15
C PHE A 168 -12.13 1.35 -3.92
N GLY A 169 -11.09 2.07 -3.54
CA GLY A 169 -10.53 3.17 -4.30
C GLY A 169 -9.03 3.16 -4.35
N LEU A 170 -8.45 3.83 -5.34
CA LEU A 170 -7.00 3.98 -5.45
C LEU A 170 -6.51 4.93 -4.36
N ALA A 171 -5.63 4.43 -3.49
CA ALA A 171 -4.99 5.21 -2.44
C ALA A 171 -3.93 6.12 -3.07
N HIS A 172 -3.87 7.37 -2.59
CA HIS A 172 -2.80 8.33 -2.80
C HIS A 172 -1.93 8.12 -4.05
N PRO A 173 -2.50 8.19 -5.26
CA PRO A 173 -1.79 7.91 -6.50
C PRO A 173 -0.68 8.94 -6.71
N GLY A 174 0.51 8.65 -6.19
CA GLY A 174 1.71 9.44 -6.38
C GLY A 174 2.18 9.39 -7.83
N CYS A 175 3.25 10.12 -8.12
CA CYS A 175 3.94 9.91 -9.39
C CYS A 175 4.53 8.50 -9.39
N PHE A 176 4.04 7.63 -10.28
CA PHE A 176 4.62 6.31 -10.46
C PHE A 176 6.11 6.45 -10.82
N PRO A 177 6.99 5.63 -10.22
CA PRO A 177 8.43 5.79 -10.37
C PRO A 177 8.87 5.59 -11.83
N ALA A 178 9.73 6.51 -12.31
CA ALA A 178 10.06 6.65 -13.73
C ALA A 178 10.82 5.45 -14.35
N ASN A 179 11.28 4.50 -13.54
CA ASN A 179 12.01 3.31 -13.96
C ASN A 179 11.10 2.08 -14.19
N HIS A 180 9.78 2.20 -13.99
CA HIS A 180 8.85 1.07 -14.14
C HIS A 180 8.07 1.05 -15.46
N TYR A 181 8.31 1.97 -16.40
CA TYR A 181 7.59 1.97 -17.69
C TYR A 181 7.99 0.79 -18.57
N SER A 182 7.02 0.11 -19.16
CA SER A 182 7.26 -0.86 -20.25
C SER A 182 7.89 -0.18 -21.47
N ASP A 183 8.45 -1.00 -22.36
CA ASP A 183 8.91 -0.52 -23.66
C ASP A 183 7.73 0.03 -24.48
N GLU A 184 6.55 -0.58 -24.38
CA GLU A 184 5.34 -0.10 -25.07
C GLU A 184 4.90 1.30 -24.61
N ILE A 185 4.87 1.57 -23.29
CA ILE A 185 4.60 2.93 -22.79
C ILE A 185 5.67 3.91 -23.29
N SER A 186 6.94 3.50 -23.27
CA SER A 186 8.05 4.36 -23.69
C SER A 186 7.93 4.73 -25.16
N ASP A 187 7.71 3.74 -26.02
CA ASP A 187 7.50 3.88 -27.46
C ASP A 187 6.27 4.76 -27.77
N PHE A 188 5.17 4.55 -27.04
CA PHE A 188 3.95 5.36 -27.23
C PHE A 188 4.24 6.84 -26.96
N CYS A 189 4.87 7.16 -25.82
CA CYS A 189 5.15 8.54 -25.46
C CYS A 189 6.19 9.20 -26.37
N GLU A 190 7.16 8.45 -26.89
CA GLU A 190 8.13 8.94 -27.88
C GLU A 190 7.47 9.28 -29.22
N LYS A 191 6.48 8.48 -29.65
CA LYS A 191 5.68 8.74 -30.86
C LYS A 191 4.62 9.83 -30.68
N ASN A 192 4.32 10.22 -29.44
CA ASN A 192 3.30 11.22 -29.10
C ASN A 192 3.89 12.35 -28.23
N PRO A 193 4.69 13.26 -28.83
CA PRO A 193 5.33 14.35 -28.09
C PRO A 193 4.32 15.18 -27.28
N GLY A 194 4.63 15.42 -26.01
CA GLY A 194 3.74 16.11 -25.06
C GLY A 194 2.92 15.19 -24.16
N THR A 195 2.96 13.88 -24.38
CA THR A 195 2.38 12.90 -23.45
C THR A 195 3.29 12.75 -22.23
N ASP A 196 2.76 13.02 -21.04
CA ASP A 196 3.44 12.74 -19.78
C ASP A 196 3.43 11.23 -19.50
N LYS A 197 4.62 10.60 -19.43
CA LYS A 197 4.77 9.15 -19.24
C LYS A 197 4.11 8.66 -17.94
N GLY A 198 4.27 9.40 -16.85
CA GLY A 198 3.69 9.04 -15.55
C GLY A 198 2.17 9.11 -15.57
N LEU A 199 1.60 10.15 -16.19
CA LEU A 199 0.17 10.29 -16.37
C LEU A 199 -0.42 9.21 -17.28
N TYR A 200 0.30 8.85 -18.35
CA TYR A 200 -0.12 7.77 -19.24
C TYR A 200 -0.16 6.43 -18.49
N GLN A 201 0.87 6.10 -17.71
CA GLN A 201 0.88 4.90 -16.88
C GLN A 201 -0.23 4.94 -15.82
N ALA A 202 -0.46 6.08 -15.16
CA ALA A 202 -1.58 6.22 -14.22
C ALA A 202 -2.93 5.97 -14.88
N ASN A 203 -3.13 6.47 -16.10
CA ASN A 203 -4.33 6.19 -16.87
C ASN A 203 -4.49 4.69 -17.17
N ARG A 204 -3.40 3.96 -17.48
CA ARG A 204 -3.40 2.51 -17.70
C ARG A 204 -3.74 1.73 -16.43
N VAL A 205 -3.18 2.13 -15.28
CA VAL A 205 -3.51 1.54 -13.98
C VAL A 205 -4.99 1.76 -13.64
N LEU A 206 -5.53 2.98 -13.79
CA LEU A 206 -6.96 3.22 -13.52
C LEU A 206 -7.86 2.48 -14.51
N GLU A 207 -7.49 2.39 -15.79
CA GLU A 207 -8.21 1.59 -16.77
C GLU A 207 -8.26 0.11 -16.33
N HIS A 208 -7.12 -0.40 -15.88
CA HIS A 208 -7.00 -1.74 -15.37
C HIS A 208 -7.88 -1.98 -14.14
N LEU A 209 -7.83 -1.09 -13.15
CA LEU A 209 -8.65 -1.17 -11.94
C LEU A 209 -10.15 -1.08 -12.24
N HIS A 210 -10.54 -0.21 -13.18
CA HIS A 210 -11.93 -0.07 -13.61
C HIS A 210 -12.44 -1.36 -14.27
N LYS A 211 -11.64 -1.96 -15.17
CA LYS A 211 -11.99 -3.23 -15.84
C LYS A 211 -12.04 -4.42 -14.87
N SER A 212 -11.04 -4.57 -14.02
CA SER A 212 -10.91 -5.70 -13.10
C SER A 212 -11.86 -5.60 -11.90
N GLY A 213 -12.05 -4.40 -11.34
CA GLY A 213 -12.93 -4.16 -10.20
C GLY A 213 -14.40 -4.07 -10.59
N GLY A 214 -14.70 -3.55 -11.78
CA GLY A 214 -16.06 -3.28 -12.22
C GLY A 214 -16.81 -2.43 -11.19
N GLY A 215 -17.96 -2.92 -10.72
CA GLY A 215 -18.76 -2.24 -9.69
C GLY A 215 -18.09 -2.14 -8.30
N LEU A 216 -16.92 -2.73 -8.07
CA LEU A 216 -16.19 -2.62 -6.80
C LEU A 216 -15.23 -1.44 -6.74
N PHE A 217 -14.63 -1.06 -7.88
CA PHE A 217 -13.70 0.06 -7.94
C PHE A 217 -14.47 1.35 -8.15
N LYS A 218 -14.63 2.12 -7.06
CA LYS A 218 -15.48 3.32 -7.04
C LYS A 218 -14.76 4.55 -6.51
N GLY A 219 -13.59 4.43 -5.90
CA GLY A 219 -12.87 5.58 -5.32
C GLY A 219 -11.56 5.89 -6.04
N CYS A 220 -11.13 7.14 -5.97
CA CYS A 220 -9.78 7.56 -6.30
C CYS A 220 -9.40 8.72 -5.37
N GLU A 221 -8.29 8.60 -4.65
CA GLU A 221 -7.83 9.67 -3.76
C GLU A 221 -7.25 10.83 -4.57
N VAL A 222 -7.92 11.97 -4.52
CA VAL A 222 -7.48 13.21 -5.18
C VAL A 222 -7.02 14.26 -4.16
N ASN A 223 -7.59 14.20 -2.95
CA ASN A 223 -7.31 15.13 -1.86
C ASN A 223 -6.36 14.49 -0.85
N TYR A 224 -5.12 14.26 -1.28
CA TYR A 224 -4.11 13.61 -0.46
C TYR A 224 -3.06 14.59 0.07
N GLN A 225 -2.84 14.58 1.38
CA GLN A 225 -2.00 15.57 2.05
C GLN A 225 -0.52 15.43 1.65
N SER A 226 -0.04 14.20 1.41
CA SER A 226 1.40 13.93 1.22
C SER A 226 1.93 14.23 -0.18
N TYR A 227 1.11 14.75 -1.09
CA TYR A 227 1.66 15.37 -2.29
C TYR A 227 2.62 16.56 -1.95
N GLY A 228 2.67 17.03 -0.69
CA GLY A 228 3.68 17.98 -0.20
C GLY A 228 3.58 19.40 -0.77
N ASN A 229 4.66 20.17 -0.71
CA ASN A 229 4.80 21.49 -1.37
C ASN A 229 5.68 21.42 -2.65
N ASN A 230 5.86 20.22 -3.21
CA ASN A 230 6.74 20.03 -4.36
C ASN A 230 6.16 20.68 -5.63
N SER A 231 7.02 21.28 -6.45
CA SER A 231 6.66 21.84 -7.75
C SER A 231 6.01 20.76 -8.63
N GLY A 232 4.83 21.05 -9.19
CA GLY A 232 4.09 20.11 -10.05
C GLY A 232 2.95 19.35 -9.37
N LYS A 233 2.84 19.39 -8.03
CA LYS A 233 1.74 18.75 -7.27
C LYS A 233 0.35 19.16 -7.76
N HIS A 234 0.08 20.45 -7.89
CA HIS A 234 -1.26 20.92 -8.23
C HIS A 234 -1.70 20.38 -9.59
N LYS A 235 -0.77 20.37 -10.56
CA LYS A 235 -0.97 19.77 -11.87
C LYS A 235 -1.19 18.26 -11.77
N TRP A 236 -0.43 17.56 -10.94
CA TRP A 236 -0.64 16.12 -10.72
C TRP A 236 -2.00 15.80 -10.09
N ALA A 237 -2.38 16.52 -9.03
CA ALA A 237 -3.68 16.37 -8.39
C ALA A 237 -4.84 16.68 -9.36
N GLU A 238 -4.69 17.70 -10.21
CA GLU A 238 -5.63 18.00 -11.29
C GLU A 238 -5.70 16.85 -12.31
N ASN A 239 -4.55 16.31 -12.72
CA ASN A 239 -4.48 15.19 -13.64
C ASN A 239 -5.18 13.94 -13.09
N ILE A 240 -4.89 13.56 -11.83
CA ILE A 240 -5.56 12.44 -11.16
C ILE A 240 -7.06 12.71 -11.00
N SER A 241 -7.46 13.95 -10.65
CA SER A 241 -8.86 14.36 -10.60
C SER A 241 -9.56 14.21 -11.95
N ASN A 242 -8.88 14.52 -13.06
CA ASN A 242 -9.41 14.33 -14.42
C ASN A 242 -9.53 12.85 -14.78
N LEU A 243 -8.56 12.02 -14.41
CA LEU A 243 -8.66 10.57 -14.59
C LEU A 243 -9.77 9.96 -13.74
N ALA A 244 -9.94 10.42 -12.50
CA ALA A 244 -11.02 9.99 -11.63
C ALA A 244 -12.40 10.27 -12.26
N MET A 245 -12.56 11.44 -12.89
CA MET A 245 -13.78 11.80 -13.64
C MET A 245 -13.95 10.94 -14.89
N LYS A 246 -12.88 10.69 -15.66
CA LYS A 246 -12.91 9.83 -16.85
C LYS A 246 -13.47 8.44 -16.55
N TYR A 247 -13.11 7.86 -15.40
CA TYR A 247 -13.56 6.53 -14.98
C TYR A 247 -14.76 6.56 -14.01
N ALA A 248 -15.44 7.71 -13.87
CA ALA A 248 -16.61 7.90 -13.02
C ALA A 248 -16.41 7.43 -11.56
N THR A 249 -15.21 7.65 -11.01
CA THR A 249 -14.89 7.33 -9.62
C THR A 249 -15.21 8.51 -8.69
N LEU A 250 -15.57 8.18 -7.45
CA LEU A 250 -15.70 9.11 -6.34
C LEU A 250 -14.33 9.67 -5.98
N LYS A 251 -14.26 10.99 -5.90
CA LYS A 251 -13.09 11.72 -5.40
C LYS A 251 -13.03 11.56 -3.89
N THR A 252 -11.97 10.90 -3.41
CA THR A 252 -11.73 10.63 -1.99
C THR A 252 -10.47 11.36 -1.52
N GLY A 253 -10.14 11.24 -0.23
CA GLY A 253 -8.94 11.84 0.35
C GLY A 253 -8.70 11.36 1.77
N GLY A 254 -7.46 11.57 2.22
CA GLY A 254 -6.96 11.12 3.51
C GLY A 254 -5.67 11.83 3.89
N MET A 255 -5.39 11.83 5.20
CA MET A 255 -4.12 12.35 5.74
C MET A 255 -3.03 11.29 5.79
N ASP A 256 -3.41 10.00 5.73
CA ASP A 256 -2.49 8.87 5.73
C ASP A 256 -1.56 8.86 6.97
N CYS A 257 -2.18 9.06 8.13
CA CYS A 257 -1.50 9.17 9.40
C CYS A 257 -0.81 7.86 9.79
N HIS A 258 0.49 7.96 10.08
CA HIS A 258 1.34 6.85 10.54
C HIS A 258 1.85 7.06 11.99
N GLY A 259 1.54 8.20 12.60
CA GLY A 259 1.80 8.48 14.02
C GLY A 259 0.55 8.28 14.90
N THR A 260 0.65 8.63 16.18
CA THR A 260 -0.54 8.61 17.08
C THR A 260 -1.49 9.79 16.84
N SER A 261 -1.11 10.78 16.02
CA SER A 261 -1.98 11.87 15.63
C SER A 261 -2.90 11.49 14.46
N ILE A 262 -4.20 11.56 14.69
CA ILE A 262 -5.21 11.52 13.62
C ILE A 262 -5.42 12.86 12.92
N PHE A 263 -4.61 13.88 13.22
CA PHE A 263 -4.72 15.22 12.61
C PHE A 263 -3.49 15.58 11.78
N LEU A 264 -2.36 14.89 12.01
CA LEU A 264 -1.07 15.22 11.44
C LEU A 264 -0.30 13.95 11.09
N LYS A 265 0.10 13.84 9.82
CA LYS A 265 0.58 12.60 9.20
C LYS A 265 1.68 11.85 9.99
N TYR A 266 2.72 12.56 10.41
CA TYR A 266 3.93 11.97 11.02
C TYR A 266 4.15 12.37 12.47
N GLN A 267 3.12 12.88 13.14
CA GLN A 267 3.29 13.36 14.51
C GLN A 267 2.73 12.36 15.52
N THR A 268 3.52 12.15 16.55
CA THR A 268 3.07 11.49 17.78
C THR A 268 2.46 12.55 18.69
N ILE A 269 1.22 12.34 19.12
CA ILE A 269 0.63 13.04 20.27
C ILE A 269 1.16 12.33 21.53
N PRO A 270 1.92 13.00 22.39
CA PRO A 270 2.30 12.47 23.70
C PRO A 270 1.07 12.03 24.51
N ASP A 271 1.19 10.98 25.32
CA ASP A 271 0.08 10.42 26.10
C ASP A 271 -0.58 11.47 27.02
N GLU A 272 0.21 12.42 27.52
CA GLU A 272 -0.24 13.57 28.32
C GLU A 272 -1.19 14.51 27.58
N LEU A 273 -1.08 14.62 26.25
CA LEU A 273 -1.97 15.43 25.42
C LEU A 273 -3.18 14.64 24.89
N MET A 274 -3.17 13.30 24.96
CA MET A 274 -4.28 12.46 24.49
C MET A 274 -5.55 12.59 25.35
N ASN A 275 -5.41 13.16 26.56
CA ASN A 275 -6.53 13.42 27.48
C ASN A 275 -7.11 14.84 27.38
N LEU A 276 -6.51 15.72 26.57
CA LEU A 276 -6.96 17.10 26.39
C LEU A 276 -8.10 17.20 25.39
N GLU A 277 -8.90 18.26 25.47
CA GLU A 277 -9.90 18.54 24.45
C GLU A 277 -9.23 18.89 23.11
N ILE A 278 -9.88 18.58 21.97
CA ILE A 278 -9.33 18.81 20.63
C ILE A 278 -8.88 20.27 20.44
N GLN A 279 -9.60 21.23 21.03
CA GLN A 279 -9.25 22.66 20.98
C GLN A 279 -7.93 22.96 21.71
N GLU A 280 -7.63 22.24 22.79
CA GLU A 280 -6.38 22.36 23.53
C GLU A 280 -5.22 21.71 22.77
N ILE A 281 -5.46 20.58 22.10
CA ILE A 281 -4.47 19.92 21.23
C ILE A 281 -4.10 20.81 20.03
N LEU A 282 -5.07 21.50 19.45
CA LEU A 282 -4.87 22.41 18.32
C LEU A 282 -4.36 23.79 18.76
N GLY A 283 -4.74 24.27 19.95
CA GLY A 283 -4.39 25.57 20.51
C GLY A 283 -3.06 25.62 21.25
N ALA A 284 -2.59 24.53 21.85
CA ALA A 284 -1.25 24.43 22.48
C ALA A 284 -0.09 24.49 21.47
N ARG A 285 -0.39 24.76 20.20
CA ARG A 285 0.55 24.78 19.07
C ARG A 285 0.49 26.07 18.25
N GLN A 286 -0.18 27.12 18.76
CA GLN A 286 0.09 28.51 18.38
C GLN A 286 1.14 29.09 19.33
#